data_AF-A0A7W1MRZ4-F1
#
_entry.id   AF-A0A7W1MRZ4-F1
#
_cell.length_a   1.000
_cell.length_b   1.000
_cell.length_c   1.000
_cell.angle_alpha   90.00
_cell.angle_beta   90.00
_cell.angle_gamma   90.00
#
_symmetry.space_group_name_H-M   'P 1'
#
loop_
_entity.id
_entity.type
_entity.pdbx_description
1 polymer ?
#
loop_
_entity_poly.entity_id
_entity_poly.type
_entity_poly.pdbx_seq_one_letter_code
_entity_poly.pdbx_strand_id
1 'polypeptide(L)'
;MESAHLWATGATSWLRELLEHTQPILLALERQIRPLTKELQAAAAPDQPRGLGALTSVVIDREIGDWGRFGNRRQVGSYTGLCPGEYSSGQTRHQGCVTKLAVG
;
A
#
# COMPACT_ATOMS: atom_id res chain seq x y z
N MET A 1 29.09 -9.82 -12.22
CA MET A 1 28.54 -8.72 -13.03
C MET A 1 28.40 -9.15 -14.50
N GLU A 2 28.11 -10.44 -14.75
CA GLU A 2 28.21 -11.06 -16.10
C GLU A 2 26.86 -11.54 -16.65
N SER A 3 25.85 -11.67 -15.79
CA SER A 3 24.56 -12.29 -16.15
C SER A 3 23.61 -11.34 -16.88
N ALA A 4 23.89 -10.04 -16.90
CA ALA A 4 23.02 -9.04 -17.53
C ALA A 4 23.16 -8.98 -19.05
N HIS A 5 24.27 -9.46 -19.62
CA HIS A 5 24.51 -9.33 -21.06
C HIS A 5 23.81 -10.40 -21.89
N LEU A 6 23.49 -11.57 -21.32
CA LEU A 6 22.94 -12.71 -22.06
C LEU A 6 21.47 -12.52 -22.51
N TRP A 7 20.65 -11.80 -21.75
CA TRP A 7 19.26 -11.52 -22.14
C TRP A 7 19.14 -10.33 -23.11
N ALA A 8 20.14 -9.46 -23.14
CA ALA A 8 20.15 -8.26 -23.98
C ALA A 8 20.74 -8.51 -25.39
N THR A 9 21.35 -9.67 -25.64
CA THR A 9 21.99 -10.02 -26.93
C THR A 9 21.03 -10.01 -28.12
N GLY A 10 19.74 -10.29 -27.89
CA GLY A 10 18.68 -10.22 -28.92
C GLY A 10 17.94 -8.88 -29.01
N ALA A 11 18.26 -7.90 -28.15
CA ALA A 11 17.58 -6.61 -28.12
C ALA A 11 18.04 -5.69 -29.29
N THR A 12 17.19 -4.75 -29.69
CA THR A 12 17.56 -3.66 -30.61
C THR A 12 18.51 -2.67 -29.91
N SER A 13 19.34 -1.96 -30.68
CA SER A 13 20.34 -1.01 -30.14
C SER A 13 19.73 0.06 -29.24
N TRP A 14 18.61 0.66 -29.65
CA TRP A 14 17.91 1.68 -28.87
C TRP A 14 17.45 1.17 -27.49
N LEU A 15 17.08 -0.11 -27.39
CA LEU A 15 16.64 -0.73 -26.13
C LEU A 15 17.84 -0.95 -25.20
N ARG A 16 18.99 -1.35 -25.75
CA ARG A 16 20.24 -1.45 -24.98
C ARG A 16 20.68 -0.10 -24.44
N GLU A 17 20.67 0.95 -25.26
CA GLU A 17 21.00 2.32 -24.83
C GLU A 17 20.08 2.81 -23.70
N LEU A 18 18.76 2.55 -23.81
CA LEU A 18 17.80 2.89 -22.76
C LEU A 18 18.09 2.14 -21.45
N LEU A 19 18.39 0.85 -21.54
CA LEU A 19 18.68 0.01 -20.37
C LEU A 19 19.99 0.39 -19.69
N GLU A 20 21.03 0.68 -20.47
CA GLU A 20 22.33 1.16 -19.96
C GLU A 20 22.17 2.44 -19.14
N HIS A 21 21.23 3.31 -19.53
CA HIS A 21 20.95 4.55 -18.79
C HIS A 21 20.04 4.35 -17.57
N THR A 22 19.00 3.52 -17.68
CA THR A 22 17.96 3.37 -16.64
C THR A 22 18.31 2.34 -15.57
N GLN A 23 19.06 1.30 -15.90
CA GLN A 23 19.41 0.22 -14.97
C GLN A 23 20.22 0.70 -13.75
N PRO A 24 21.23 1.60 -13.89
CA PRO A 24 21.95 2.12 -12.73
C PRO A 24 21.02 2.86 -11.75
N ILE A 25 20.03 3.59 -12.27
CA ILE A 25 19.06 4.33 -11.47
C ILE A 25 18.17 3.36 -10.68
N LEU A 26 17.62 2.34 -11.37
CA LEU A 26 16.80 1.32 -10.72
C LEU A 26 17.56 0.59 -9.61
N LEU A 27 18.82 0.20 -9.87
CA LEU A 27 19.65 -0.47 -8.88
C LEU A 27 20.05 0.45 -7.72
N ALA A 28 20.24 1.74 -7.97
CA ALA A 28 20.47 2.72 -6.91
C ALA A 28 19.24 2.89 -6.01
N LEU A 29 18.05 3.00 -6.60
CA LEU A 29 16.79 3.07 -5.85
C LEU A 29 16.50 1.78 -5.09
N GLU A 30 16.72 0.61 -5.70
CA GLU A 30 16.52 -0.67 -5.05
C GLU A 30 17.40 -0.83 -3.80
N ARG A 31 18.67 -0.37 -3.88
CA ARG A 31 19.59 -0.35 -2.73
C ARG A 31 19.10 0.54 -1.57
N GLN A 32 18.30 1.56 -1.85
CA GLN A 32 17.72 2.44 -0.82
C GLN A 32 16.37 1.92 -0.31
N ILE A 33 15.49 1.48 -1.21
CA ILE A 33 14.14 1.01 -0.88
C ILE A 33 14.21 -0.26 -0.04
N ARG A 34 15.13 -1.18 -0.35
CA ARG A 34 15.23 -2.47 0.33
C ARG A 34 15.48 -2.37 1.85
N PRO A 35 16.49 -1.62 2.35
CA PRO A 35 16.69 -1.48 3.79
C PRO A 35 15.53 -0.75 4.47
N LEU A 36 15.01 0.33 3.87
CA LEU A 36 13.86 1.07 4.41
C LEU A 36 12.62 0.19 4.50
N THR A 37 12.37 -0.64 3.49
CA THR A 37 11.28 -1.61 3.48
C THR A 37 11.39 -2.58 4.66
N LYS A 38 12.59 -3.09 4.94
CA LYS A 38 12.82 -3.97 6.10
C LYS A 38 12.60 -3.27 7.43
N GLU A 39 13.06 -2.03 7.54
CA GLU A 39 12.87 -1.21 8.75
C GLU A 39 11.37 -0.97 9.02
N LEU A 40 10.60 -0.64 7.99
CA LEU A 40 9.15 -0.50 8.09
C LEU A 40 8.50 -1.81 8.52
N GLN A 41 8.83 -2.92 7.88
CA GLN A 41 8.27 -4.25 8.23
C GLN A 41 8.60 -4.67 9.67
N ALA A 42 9.79 -4.32 10.17
CA ALA A 42 10.19 -4.61 11.55
C ALA A 42 9.37 -3.82 12.59
N ALA A 43 8.76 -2.70 12.19
CA ALA A 43 7.87 -1.91 13.04
C ALA A 43 6.41 -2.42 13.04
N ALA A 44 6.09 -3.48 12.29
CA ALA A 44 4.74 -4.04 12.25
C ALA A 44 4.33 -4.62 13.61
N ALA A 45 3.08 -4.39 14.00
CA ALA A 45 2.53 -4.91 15.24
C ALA A 45 2.51 -6.46 15.25
N PRO A 46 2.86 -7.10 16.37
CA PRO A 46 2.95 -8.57 16.45
C PRO A 46 1.59 -9.28 16.36
N ASP A 47 0.49 -8.55 16.62
CA ASP A 47 -0.89 -9.03 16.64
C ASP A 47 -1.67 -8.73 15.35
N GLN A 48 -0.95 -8.50 14.24
CA GLN A 48 -1.54 -8.24 12.93
C GLN A 48 -2.53 -9.35 12.49
N PRO A 49 -3.65 -8.99 11.84
CA PRO A 49 -4.60 -9.96 11.28
C PRO A 49 -3.93 -10.95 10.32
N ARG A 50 -4.30 -12.24 10.42
CA ARG A 50 -3.82 -13.28 9.51
C ARG A 50 -4.20 -12.94 8.07
N GLY A 51 -3.24 -13.05 7.16
CA GLY A 51 -3.41 -12.75 5.74
C GLY A 51 -3.11 -11.31 5.34
N LEU A 52 -2.81 -10.43 6.30
CA LEU A 52 -2.32 -9.08 6.04
C LEU A 52 -0.78 -9.10 6.05
N GLY A 53 -0.13 -8.45 5.06
CA GLY A 53 1.33 -8.38 4.98
C GLY A 53 1.92 -7.28 5.88
N ALA A 54 3.13 -7.46 6.39
CA ALA A 54 3.77 -6.54 7.35
C ALA A 54 3.92 -5.09 6.86
N LEU A 55 4.17 -4.88 5.56
CA LEU A 55 4.18 -3.51 5.01
C LEU A 55 2.77 -2.90 5.03
N THR A 56 1.76 -3.70 4.70
CA THR A 56 0.38 -3.25 4.60
C THR A 56 -0.20 -2.90 5.97
N SER A 57 0.13 -3.64 7.04
CA SER A 57 -0.26 -3.24 8.41
C SER A 57 0.35 -1.91 8.78
N VAL A 58 1.66 -1.75 8.62
CA VAL A 58 2.37 -0.53 9.01
C VAL A 58 1.82 0.69 8.27
N VAL A 59 1.46 0.55 6.99
CA VAL A 59 0.78 1.61 6.25
C VAL A 59 -0.58 1.91 6.88
N ILE A 60 -1.44 0.90 7.07
CA ILE A 60 -2.77 1.10 7.64
C ILE A 60 -2.69 1.75 9.03
N ASP A 61 -1.80 1.28 9.90
CA ASP A 61 -1.60 1.80 11.25
C ASP A 61 -1.13 3.26 11.22
N ARG A 62 -0.28 3.64 10.26
CA ARG A 62 0.17 5.03 10.10
C ARG A 62 -0.89 5.95 9.52
N GLU A 63 -1.68 5.48 8.57
CA GLU A 63 -2.80 6.23 7.99
C GLU A 63 -3.91 6.48 9.02
N ILE A 64 -4.16 5.50 9.87
CA ILE A 64 -5.17 5.58 10.93
C ILE A 64 -4.63 6.33 12.15
N GLY A 65 -3.35 6.15 12.48
CA GLY A 65 -2.70 6.74 13.64
C GLY A 65 -3.21 6.09 14.93
N ASP A 66 -4.03 6.84 15.69
CA ASP A 66 -4.59 6.35 16.94
C ASP A 66 -5.91 5.60 16.71
N TRP A 67 -5.88 4.28 16.90
CA TRP A 67 -7.07 3.42 16.85
C TRP A 67 -8.11 3.76 17.94
N GLY A 68 -7.68 4.32 19.08
CA GLY A 68 -8.54 4.79 20.16
C GLY A 68 -9.42 5.99 19.80
N ARG A 69 -9.12 6.65 18.67
CA ARG A 69 -9.94 7.72 18.09
C ARG A 69 -11.37 7.26 17.76
N PHE A 70 -11.58 5.97 17.52
CA PHE A 70 -12.86 5.44 17.08
C PHE A 70 -13.58 4.68 18.20
N GLY A 71 -14.73 5.20 18.61
CA GLY A 71 -15.62 4.53 19.56
C GLY A 71 -16.48 3.42 18.94
N ASN A 72 -16.55 3.34 17.60
CA ASN A 72 -17.19 2.22 16.91
C ASN A 72 -16.63 1.97 15.50
N ARG A 73 -16.85 0.75 14.98
CA ARG A 73 -16.38 0.33 13.65
C ARG A 73 -16.93 1.15 12.48
N ARG A 74 -18.08 1.82 12.62
CA ARG A 74 -18.66 2.67 11.56
C ARG A 74 -17.86 3.97 11.39
N GLN A 75 -17.27 4.48 12.46
CA GLN A 75 -16.44 5.67 12.42
C GLN A 75 -15.15 5.44 11.61
N VAL A 76 -14.56 4.23 11.68
CA VAL A 76 -13.42 3.85 10.83
C VAL A 76 -13.80 3.91 9.35
N GLY A 77 -14.93 3.31 8.99
CA GLY A 77 -15.45 3.37 7.62
C GLY A 77 -15.79 4.80 7.17
N SER A 78 -16.34 5.63 8.06
CA SER A 78 -16.62 7.03 7.74
C SER A 78 -15.35 7.85 7.55
N TYR A 79 -14.31 7.58 8.34
CA TYR A 79 -13.02 8.28 8.26
C TYR A 79 -12.26 7.95 6.96
N THR A 80 -12.33 6.69 6.54
CA THR A 80 -11.67 6.19 5.32
C THR A 80 -12.51 6.38 4.05
N GLY A 81 -13.74 6.89 4.15
CA GLY A 81 -14.66 6.96 2.98
C GLY A 81 -15.12 5.59 2.48
N LEU A 82 -15.22 4.62 3.37
CA LEU A 82 -15.68 3.26 3.11
C LEU A 82 -17.03 2.95 3.79
N CYS A 83 -17.67 3.94 4.42
CA CYS A 83 -18.98 3.74 5.02
C CYS A 83 -20.05 3.65 3.92
N PRO A 84 -20.80 2.54 3.79
CA PRO A 84 -22.04 2.55 3.06
C PRO A 84 -23.03 3.45 3.81
N GLY A 85 -23.71 4.36 3.10
CA GLY A 85 -24.77 5.15 3.71
C GLY A 85 -25.94 4.24 4.07
N GLU A 86 -26.09 3.79 5.31
CA GLU A 86 -27.23 2.98 5.73
C GLU A 86 -28.07 3.75 6.75
N TYR A 87 -29.28 4.14 6.36
CA TYR A 87 -30.26 4.74 7.26
C TYR A 87 -31.30 3.68 7.59
N SER A 88 -31.33 3.23 8.85
CA SER A 88 -32.32 2.26 9.33
C SER A 88 -33.01 2.81 10.57
N SER A 89 -34.34 2.93 10.51
CA SER A 89 -35.19 3.29 11.64
C SER A 89 -36.37 2.32 11.72
N GLY A 90 -36.52 1.60 12.83
CA GLY A 90 -37.58 0.59 12.99
C GLY A 90 -37.43 -0.58 12.01
N GLN A 91 -38.50 -0.88 11.26
CA GLN A 91 -38.53 -1.95 10.23
C GLN A 91 -38.05 -1.49 8.84
N THR A 92 -37.65 -0.23 8.69
CA THR A 92 -37.26 0.34 7.40
C THR A 92 -35.74 0.38 7.29
N ARG A 93 -35.22 -0.24 6.23
CA ARG A 93 -33.78 -0.29 5.90
C ARG A 93 -33.54 0.38 4.56
N HIS A 94 -32.73 1.44 4.54
CA HIS A 94 -32.34 2.13 3.32
C HIS A 94 -30.82 2.06 3.14
N GLN A 95 -30.36 1.35 2.12
CA GLN A 95 -28.94 1.27 1.73
C GLN A 95 -28.68 2.26 0.59
N GLY A 96 -27.84 3.25 0.86
CA GLY A 96 -27.33 4.24 -0.08
C GLY A 96 -25.89 3.94 -0.49
N CYS A 97 -25.30 4.87 -1.25
CA CYS A 97 -23.96 4.71 -1.83
C CYS A 97 -22.85 4.65 -0.75
N VAL A 98 -21.70 4.08 -1.12
CA VAL A 98 -20.47 4.19 -0.33
C VAL A 98 -19.94 5.61 -0.48
N THR A 99 -19.73 6.31 0.63
CA THR A 99 -19.24 7.70 0.62
C THR A 99 -17.80 7.75 0.13
N LYS A 100 -17.56 8.15 -1.13
CA LYS A 100 -16.20 8.30 -1.68
C LYS A 100 -15.53 9.58 -1.17
N LEU A 101 -14.99 9.56 0.04
CA LEU A 101 -14.14 10.61 0.59
C LEU A 101 -12.94 9.97 1.30
N ALA A 102 -11.83 9.83 0.58
CA ALA A 102 -10.52 9.64 1.19
C ALA A 102 -9.86 11.03 1.24
N VAL A 103 -9.56 11.53 2.43
CA VAL A 103 -8.69 12.69 2.61
C VAL A 103 -7.35 12.13 3.06
N GLY A 104 -6.32 12.39 2.25
CA GLY A 104 -4.93 12.09 2.58
C GLY A 104 -4.33 13.09 3.56
#